data_AF-A0A1C5DUY2-F1
#
_entry.id   AF-A0A1C5DUY2-F1
#
_cell.length_a   1.000
_cell.length_b   1.000
_cell.length_c   1.000
_cell.angle_alpha   90.00
_cell.angle_beta   90.00
_cell.angle_gamma   90.00
#
_symmetry.space_group_name_H-M   'P 1'
#
loop_
_entity.id
_entity.type
_entity.pdbx_description
1 polymer ?
#
loop_
_entity_poly.entity_id
_entity_poly.type
_entity_poly.pdbx_seq_one_letter_code
_entity_poly.pdbx_strand_id
1 'polypeptide(L)'
;WLESVTGRLGAVRERRAIHREFPPAFRWLGSPVLPAGSGCHHWVGGERAHWPAVLPEDRDILAGWLLPKVAACAEDDQRGGSWWLPVLAESGGPVGAGLHRGVAYGLGARHPDDRLSAVDALLVLAARGDLDAPLLGRELATLVTSEAVKVNRLADALRTAAATGAYATVWSVLGAALPGLLAAEAVAARTGTAKAGTAKAAAAVRPGLGELLAVAAECVERCGARDAIPGLAELTARGGSSRLASQAARLLAALRQGDDHSAPELAEDRPNRNRTILNPSVTNRS
;
A
#
# COMPACT_ATOMS: atom_id res chain seq x y z
N TRP A 1 -22.62 3.06 17.06
CA TRP A 1 -21.22 2.99 17.53
C TRP A 1 -20.66 1.57 17.67
N LEU A 2 -21.46 0.51 17.49
CA LEU A 2 -20.98 -0.89 17.41
C LEU A 2 -21.23 -1.56 16.04
N GLU A 3 -21.93 -0.90 15.11
CA GLU A 3 -22.27 -1.46 13.80
C GLU A 3 -21.25 -1.18 12.69
N SER A 4 -20.34 -0.22 12.87
CA SER A 4 -19.33 0.10 11.84
C SER A 4 -18.12 -0.84 11.85
N VAL A 5 -17.90 -1.55 12.96
CA VAL A 5 -16.72 -2.42 13.15
C VAL A 5 -17.02 -3.86 12.71
N THR A 6 -18.23 -4.35 12.93
CA THR A 6 -18.59 -5.76 12.66
C THR A 6 -18.84 -6.09 11.19
N GLY A 7 -19.15 -5.10 10.35
CA GLY A 7 -19.69 -5.35 9.01
C GLY A 7 -18.71 -5.85 7.95
N ARG A 8 -17.39 -5.75 8.16
CA ARG A 8 -16.42 -6.08 7.10
C ARG A 8 -15.03 -6.45 7.60
N LEU A 9 -14.91 -6.96 8.83
CA LEU A 9 -13.68 -7.61 9.27
C LEU A 9 -13.54 -8.90 8.47
N GLY A 10 -12.57 -8.94 7.55
CA GLY A 10 -12.36 -10.03 6.61
C GLY A 10 -12.26 -11.31 7.43
N ALA A 11 -13.31 -12.13 7.34
CA ALA A 11 -13.36 -13.38 8.06
C ALA A 11 -12.12 -14.18 7.65
N VAL A 12 -11.25 -14.47 8.61
CA VAL A 12 -10.25 -15.53 8.45
C VAL A 12 -11.04 -16.75 7.98
N ARG A 13 -10.69 -17.27 6.80
CA ARG A 13 -11.45 -18.32 6.12
C ARG A 13 -11.64 -19.50 7.06
N GLU A 14 -12.89 -19.97 7.17
CA GLU A 14 -13.25 -21.13 7.99
C GLU A 14 -12.35 -22.33 7.67
N ARG A 15 -11.70 -22.91 8.69
CA ARG A 15 -10.86 -24.10 8.54
C ARG A 15 -11.64 -25.34 8.92
N ARG A 16 -12.30 -25.93 7.93
CA ARG A 16 -13.12 -27.13 8.09
C ARG A 16 -12.35 -28.35 8.63
N ALA A 17 -11.04 -28.42 8.41
CA ALA A 17 -10.19 -29.47 8.99
C ALA A 17 -10.20 -29.40 10.53
N ILE A 18 -10.08 -28.20 11.11
CA ILE A 18 -10.11 -28.01 12.57
C ILE A 18 -11.48 -28.43 13.13
N HIS A 19 -12.58 -28.10 12.44
CA HIS A 19 -13.92 -28.54 12.84
C HIS A 19 -14.10 -30.07 12.81
N ARG A 20 -13.36 -30.77 11.95
CA ARG A 20 -13.43 -32.23 11.79
C ARG A 20 -12.50 -32.97 12.75
N GLU A 21 -11.30 -32.45 12.94
CA GLU A 21 -10.19 -33.20 13.57
C GLU A 21 -9.96 -32.80 15.04
N PHE A 22 -10.36 -31.59 15.45
CA PHE A 22 -10.09 -31.10 16.81
C PHE A 22 -11.25 -31.42 17.76
N PRO A 23 -10.97 -31.63 19.06
CA PRO A 23 -11.98 -31.73 20.09
C PRO A 23 -12.93 -30.50 20.08
N PRO A 24 -14.20 -30.66 20.48
CA PRO A 24 -15.18 -29.56 20.44
C PRO A 24 -14.71 -28.27 21.11
N ALA A 25 -13.94 -28.38 22.20
CA ALA A 25 -13.38 -27.24 22.94
C ALA A 25 -12.39 -26.37 22.12
N PHE A 26 -11.86 -26.87 21.00
CA PHE A 26 -10.87 -26.17 20.17
C PHE A 26 -11.39 -25.83 18.76
N ARG A 27 -12.62 -26.24 18.42
CA ARG A 27 -13.21 -25.96 17.10
C ARG A 27 -13.38 -24.47 16.81
N TRP A 28 -13.46 -23.64 17.86
CA TRP A 28 -13.49 -22.19 17.74
C TRP A 28 -12.25 -21.63 17.01
N LEU A 29 -11.11 -22.33 17.02
CA LEU A 29 -9.91 -21.98 16.25
C LEU A 29 -10.12 -22.06 14.73
N GLY A 30 -11.05 -22.92 14.28
CA GLY A 30 -11.42 -23.07 12.88
C GLY A 30 -12.58 -22.19 12.45
N SER A 31 -13.23 -21.50 13.39
CA SER A 31 -14.32 -20.58 13.11
C SER A 31 -13.78 -19.28 12.52
N PRO A 32 -14.56 -18.59 11.66
CA PRO A 32 -14.21 -17.25 11.25
C PRO A 32 -14.06 -16.37 12.49
N VAL A 33 -12.88 -15.77 12.66
CA VAL A 33 -12.64 -14.79 13.73
C VAL A 33 -13.51 -13.59 13.40
N LEU A 34 -14.67 -13.52 14.04
CA LEU A 34 -15.38 -12.26 14.21
C LEU A 34 -14.59 -11.50 15.28
N PRO A 35 -14.10 -10.30 15.00
CA PRO A 35 -13.49 -9.49 16.05
C PRO A 35 -14.61 -9.15 17.02
N ALA A 36 -14.71 -9.96 18.07
CA ALA A 36 -15.57 -9.65 19.19
C ALA A 36 -15.05 -8.33 19.73
N GLY A 37 -15.89 -7.29 19.63
CA GLY A 37 -15.65 -5.96 20.18
C GLY A 37 -15.66 -5.98 21.71
N SER A 38 -14.81 -6.83 22.30
CA SER A 38 -14.59 -6.89 23.72
C SER A 38 -13.40 -5.99 24.01
N GLY A 39 -13.70 -4.69 24.21
CA GLY A 39 -12.78 -3.68 24.72
C GLY A 39 -12.33 -4.00 26.15
N CYS A 40 -11.67 -5.15 26.33
CA CYS A 40 -11.11 -5.54 27.59
C CYS A 40 -9.71 -4.94 27.68
N HIS A 41 -9.54 -3.96 28.57
CA HIS A 41 -8.28 -3.21 28.77
C HIS A 41 -7.06 -4.11 29.09
N HIS A 42 -7.25 -5.40 29.39
CA HIS A 42 -6.19 -6.39 29.61
C HIS A 42 -5.41 -6.78 28.35
N TRP A 43 -5.94 -6.49 27.15
CA TRP A 43 -5.18 -6.64 25.91
C TRP A 43 -4.29 -5.43 25.61
N VAL A 44 -4.49 -4.33 26.33
CA VAL A 44 -3.68 -3.11 26.31
C VAL A 44 -2.56 -3.28 27.34
N GLY A 45 -1.54 -4.05 26.98
CA GLY A 45 -0.39 -4.26 27.86
C GLY A 45 0.70 -5.07 27.18
N GLY A 46 1.88 -4.44 27.07
CA GLY A 46 3.19 -5.01 26.77
C GLY A 46 3.35 -5.77 25.45
N GLU A 47 4.56 -5.70 24.89
CA GLU A 47 5.01 -6.69 23.91
C GLU A 47 4.88 -8.08 24.54
N ARG A 48 4.14 -8.97 23.87
CA ARG A 48 3.97 -10.35 24.31
C ARG A 48 4.67 -11.24 23.31
N ALA A 49 6.01 -11.22 23.36
CA ALA A 49 6.90 -11.87 22.40
C ALA A 49 6.62 -13.36 22.13
N HIS A 50 5.82 -14.03 22.97
CA HIS A 50 5.42 -15.42 22.79
C HIS A 50 4.27 -15.63 21.78
N TRP A 51 3.50 -14.61 21.38
CA TRP A 51 2.36 -14.79 20.46
C TRP A 51 2.73 -15.47 19.13
N PRO A 52 3.83 -15.09 18.45
CA PRO A 52 4.25 -15.75 17.22
C PRO A 52 4.55 -17.25 17.40
N ALA A 53 4.88 -17.69 18.61
CA ALA A 53 5.11 -19.10 18.92
C ALA A 53 3.82 -19.92 19.13
N VAL A 54 2.65 -19.28 19.26
CA VAL A 54 1.36 -19.96 19.49
C VAL A 54 0.90 -20.67 18.22
N LEU A 55 1.08 -20.05 17.05
CA LEU A 55 0.76 -20.63 15.74
C LEU A 55 1.81 -20.20 14.68
N PRO A 56 3.02 -20.76 14.71
CA PRO A 56 4.14 -20.30 13.88
C PRO A 56 3.90 -20.45 12.36
N GLU A 57 3.03 -21.37 11.95
CA GLU A 57 2.65 -21.62 10.55
C GLU A 57 1.28 -21.01 10.17
N ASP A 58 0.65 -20.24 11.06
CA ASP A 58 -0.66 -19.61 10.81
C ASP A 58 -0.64 -18.10 11.11
N ARG A 59 0.36 -17.40 10.57
CA ARG A 59 0.55 -15.95 10.76
C ARG A 59 -0.68 -15.12 10.43
N ASP A 60 -1.47 -15.47 9.41
CA ASP A 60 -2.69 -14.71 9.08
C ASP A 60 -3.80 -14.83 10.14
N ILE A 61 -3.90 -15.99 10.80
CA ILE A 61 -4.85 -16.19 11.91
C ILE A 61 -4.42 -15.35 13.11
N LEU A 62 -3.14 -15.42 13.47
CA LEU A 62 -2.57 -14.62 14.56
C LEU A 62 -2.77 -13.12 14.30
N ALA A 63 -2.55 -12.67 13.06
CA ALA A 63 -2.82 -11.30 12.66
C ALA A 63 -4.30 -10.93 12.87
N GLY A 64 -5.23 -11.82 12.53
CA GLY A 64 -6.66 -11.64 12.81
C GLY A 64 -6.98 -11.46 14.29
N TRP A 65 -6.33 -12.21 15.18
CA TRP A 65 -6.52 -12.08 16.63
C TRP A 65 -5.90 -10.81 17.21
N LEU A 66 -4.78 -10.37 16.65
CA LEU A 66 -4.06 -9.17 17.10
C LEU A 66 -4.56 -7.88 16.44
N LEU A 67 -5.43 -7.99 15.43
CA LEU A 67 -5.95 -6.86 14.66
C LEU A 67 -6.57 -5.74 15.51
N PRO A 68 -7.34 -6.01 16.58
CA PRO A 68 -7.89 -4.94 17.42
C PRO A 68 -6.80 -4.05 18.04
N LYS A 69 -5.61 -4.59 18.34
CA LYS A 69 -4.52 -3.81 18.94
C LYS A 69 -3.93 -2.79 17.96
N VAL A 70 -3.64 -3.23 16.73
CA VAL A 70 -3.08 -2.34 15.71
C VAL A 70 -4.13 -1.35 15.18
N ALA A 71 -5.40 -1.75 15.13
CA ALA A 71 -6.49 -0.85 14.78
C ALA A 71 -6.59 0.32 15.76
N ALA A 72 -6.50 0.05 17.07
CA ALA A 72 -6.50 1.09 18.09
C ALA A 72 -5.29 2.06 17.97
N CYS A 73 -4.15 1.64 17.40
CA CYS A 73 -3.04 2.55 17.13
C CYS A 73 -3.31 3.55 16.01
N ALA A 74 -4.22 3.23 15.08
CA ALA A 74 -4.60 4.11 13.97
C ALA A 74 -5.80 4.99 14.34
N GLU A 75 -6.82 4.37 14.93
CA GLU A 75 -8.11 4.98 15.25
C GLU A 75 -8.05 5.83 16.53
N ASP A 76 -7.29 5.37 17.54
CA ASP A 76 -7.13 6.02 18.84
C ASP A 76 -5.70 6.55 19.05
N ASP A 77 -5.36 6.92 20.30
CA ASP A 77 -4.01 7.37 20.72
C ASP A 77 -3.23 6.26 21.44
N GLN A 78 -3.39 5.00 20.98
CA GLN A 78 -2.71 3.85 21.57
C GLN A 78 -1.33 3.64 20.96
N ARG A 79 -0.37 3.21 21.80
CA ARG A 79 1.04 2.96 21.44
C ARG A 79 1.38 1.48 21.51
N GLY A 80 2.28 1.05 20.63
CA GLY A 80 2.90 -0.27 20.69
C GLY A 80 1.92 -1.40 20.38
N GLY A 81 0.94 -1.15 19.52
CA GLY A 81 0.00 -2.18 19.03
C GLY A 81 0.51 -2.89 17.77
N SER A 82 1.58 -2.39 17.16
CA SER A 82 2.11 -2.84 15.87
C SER A 82 3.36 -3.72 15.97
N TRP A 83 3.90 -3.94 17.18
CA TRP A 83 5.16 -4.67 17.45
C TRP A 83 5.23 -6.06 16.80
N TRP A 84 4.08 -6.72 16.59
CA TRP A 84 4.01 -8.07 16.06
C TRP A 84 4.06 -8.12 14.54
N LEU A 85 3.89 -6.98 13.84
CA LEU A 85 3.83 -6.96 12.38
C LEU A 85 5.13 -7.47 11.73
N PRO A 86 6.35 -7.00 12.12
CA PRO A 86 7.59 -7.54 11.55
C PRO A 86 7.74 -9.03 11.85
N VAL A 87 7.43 -9.44 13.09
CA VAL A 87 7.60 -10.83 13.51
C VAL A 87 6.69 -11.78 12.72
N LEU A 88 5.42 -11.41 12.51
CA LEU A 88 4.51 -12.22 11.69
C LEU A 88 4.83 -12.15 10.20
N ALA A 89 5.45 -11.07 9.70
CA ALA A 89 5.94 -11.01 8.33
C ALA A 89 7.09 -12.00 8.09
N GLU A 90 7.92 -12.25 9.10
CA GLU A 90 9.00 -13.25 9.08
C GLU A 90 8.51 -14.69 9.29
N SER A 91 7.42 -14.88 10.03
CA SER A 91 6.81 -16.19 10.31
C SER A 91 6.40 -16.97 9.06
N GLY A 92 6.26 -18.29 9.23
CA GLY A 92 5.76 -19.21 8.20
C GLY A 92 4.25 -19.09 7.97
N GLY A 93 3.76 -19.87 7.00
CA GLY A 93 2.33 -19.93 6.68
C GLY A 93 1.82 -18.95 5.62
N PRO A 94 0.53 -19.05 5.27
CA PRO A 94 -0.07 -18.19 4.27
C PRO A 94 -0.17 -16.74 4.76
N VAL A 95 0.09 -15.79 3.87
CA VAL A 95 -0.30 -14.38 4.07
C VAL A 95 -1.68 -14.18 3.50
N GLY A 96 -2.61 -13.74 4.33
CA GLY A 96 -3.98 -13.48 3.93
C GLY A 96 -4.43 -12.06 4.25
N ALA A 97 -5.75 -11.88 4.29
CA ALA A 97 -6.36 -10.57 4.51
C ALA A 97 -6.13 -10.04 5.93
N GLY A 98 -5.94 -10.91 6.93
CA GLY A 98 -5.69 -10.51 8.31
C GLY A 98 -4.37 -9.75 8.45
N LEU A 99 -3.29 -10.31 7.90
CA LEU A 99 -1.96 -9.69 7.96
C LEU A 99 -1.89 -8.41 7.12
N HIS A 100 -2.41 -8.41 5.89
CA HIS A 100 -2.45 -7.20 5.06
C HIS A 100 -3.26 -6.08 5.72
N ARG A 101 -4.40 -6.40 6.35
CA ARG A 101 -5.17 -5.39 7.08
C ARG A 101 -4.43 -4.89 8.33
N GLY A 102 -3.70 -5.77 9.01
CA GLY A 102 -2.82 -5.37 10.11
C GLY A 102 -1.76 -4.36 9.67
N VAL A 103 -1.08 -4.62 8.55
CA VAL A 103 -0.14 -3.68 7.92
C VAL A 103 -0.83 -2.37 7.54
N ALA A 104 -2.02 -2.44 6.95
CA ALA A 104 -2.79 -1.25 6.56
C ALA A 104 -3.11 -0.33 7.76
N TYR A 105 -3.54 -0.90 8.88
CA TYR A 105 -3.74 -0.15 10.12
C TYR A 105 -2.42 0.40 10.67
N GLY A 106 -1.37 -0.42 10.72
CA GLY A 106 -0.06 -0.01 11.23
C GLY A 106 0.56 1.16 10.44
N LEU A 107 0.44 1.17 9.12
CA LEU A 107 0.87 2.31 8.27
C LEU A 107 0.12 3.61 8.60
N GLY A 108 -1.11 3.48 9.11
CA GLY A 108 -1.95 4.59 9.57
C GLY A 108 -1.78 4.97 11.04
N ALA A 109 -0.90 4.29 11.78
CA ALA A 109 -0.75 4.47 13.21
C ALA A 109 -0.36 5.91 13.58
N ARG A 110 -0.87 6.40 14.71
CA ARG A 110 -0.61 7.76 15.18
C ARG A 110 0.84 7.97 15.57
N HIS A 111 1.49 6.96 16.13
CA HIS A 111 2.85 7.05 16.62
C HIS A 111 3.88 6.56 15.59
N PRO A 112 5.02 7.26 15.43
CA PRO A 112 6.04 6.89 14.45
C PRO A 112 6.57 5.45 14.61
N ASP A 113 6.79 4.98 15.83
CA ASP A 113 7.36 3.63 16.09
C ASP A 113 6.43 2.51 15.60
N ASP A 114 5.11 2.68 15.80
CA ASP A 114 4.10 1.78 15.28
C ASP A 114 4.06 1.79 13.74
N ARG A 115 4.20 2.97 13.12
CA ARG A 115 4.30 3.08 11.66
C ARG A 115 5.57 2.43 11.12
N LEU A 116 6.70 2.59 11.80
CA LEU A 116 7.97 1.95 11.43
C LEU A 116 7.84 0.43 11.47
N SER A 117 7.22 -0.13 12.51
CA SER A 117 6.94 -1.56 12.60
C SER A 117 6.11 -2.07 11.41
N ALA A 118 5.15 -1.26 10.93
CA ALA A 118 4.36 -1.61 9.76
C ALA A 118 5.13 -1.46 8.44
N VAL A 119 6.03 -0.49 8.35
CA VAL A 119 6.94 -0.32 7.20
C VAL A 119 7.90 -1.50 7.12
N ASP A 120 8.49 -1.93 8.23
CA ASP A 120 9.39 -3.09 8.27
C ASP A 120 8.65 -4.35 7.82
N ALA A 121 7.43 -4.58 8.32
CA ALA A 121 6.60 -5.69 7.88
C ALA A 121 6.26 -5.65 6.38
N LEU A 122 5.91 -4.46 5.85
CA LEU A 122 5.67 -4.25 4.43
C LEU A 122 6.91 -4.63 3.59
N LEU A 123 8.10 -4.19 4.01
CA LEU A 123 9.35 -4.47 3.32
C LEU A 123 9.74 -5.95 3.39
N VAL A 124 9.55 -6.60 4.55
CA VAL A 124 9.79 -8.05 4.71
C VAL A 124 8.86 -8.86 3.80
N LEU A 125 7.56 -8.56 3.79
CA LEU A 125 6.60 -9.23 2.92
C LEU A 125 6.96 -9.05 1.44
N ALA A 126 7.37 -7.84 1.04
CA ALA A 126 7.79 -7.57 -0.32
C ALA A 126 9.06 -8.34 -0.70
N ALA A 127 10.08 -8.32 0.16
CA ALA A 127 11.35 -9.02 -0.08
C ALA A 127 11.17 -10.54 -0.21
N ARG A 128 10.17 -11.11 0.47
CA ARG A 128 9.84 -12.53 0.40
C ARG A 128 8.93 -12.91 -0.78
N GLY A 129 8.41 -11.93 -1.52
CA GLY A 129 7.39 -12.15 -2.54
C GLY A 129 6.01 -12.54 -1.98
N ASP A 130 5.80 -12.31 -0.68
CA ASP A 130 4.59 -12.67 0.07
C ASP A 130 3.53 -11.52 0.09
N LEU A 131 3.89 -10.34 -0.42
CA LEU A 131 3.03 -9.15 -0.43
C LEU A 131 2.01 -9.18 -1.59
N ASP A 132 0.72 -9.23 -1.26
CA ASP A 132 -0.38 -8.91 -2.17
C ASP A 132 -0.63 -7.39 -2.13
N ALA A 133 0.16 -6.66 -2.92
CA ALA A 133 0.06 -5.21 -3.01
C ALA A 133 -1.32 -4.71 -3.48
N PRO A 134 -1.99 -5.34 -4.46
CA PRO A 134 -3.37 -5.00 -4.81
C PRO A 134 -4.37 -5.14 -3.66
N LEU A 135 -4.28 -6.21 -2.86
CA LEU A 135 -5.12 -6.39 -1.67
C LEU A 135 -4.86 -5.29 -0.65
N LEU A 136 -3.59 -5.04 -0.32
CA LEU A 136 -3.21 -3.98 0.62
C LEU A 136 -3.70 -2.60 0.17
N GLY A 137 -3.56 -2.27 -1.12
CA GLY A 137 -4.01 -0.99 -1.67
C GLY A 137 -5.52 -0.80 -1.54
N ARG A 138 -6.33 -1.84 -1.83
CA ARG A 138 -7.79 -1.79 -1.66
C ARG A 138 -8.21 -1.66 -0.19
N GLU A 139 -7.51 -2.34 0.71
CA GLU A 139 -7.72 -2.22 2.15
C GLU A 139 -7.42 -0.80 2.64
N LEU A 140 -6.30 -0.22 2.22
CA LEU A 140 -5.94 1.17 2.54
C LEU A 140 -6.98 2.17 2.03
N ALA A 141 -7.46 2.00 0.79
CA ALA A 141 -8.52 2.86 0.24
C ALA A 141 -9.80 2.75 1.10
N THR A 142 -10.16 1.56 1.55
CA THR A 142 -11.32 1.32 2.43
C THR A 142 -11.13 2.00 3.79
N LEU A 143 -9.99 1.80 4.45
CA LEU A 143 -9.72 2.36 5.77
C LEU A 143 -9.60 3.89 5.77
N VAL A 144 -9.03 4.46 4.71
CA VAL A 144 -8.96 5.92 4.54
C VAL A 144 -10.36 6.50 4.32
N THR A 145 -11.17 5.88 3.45
CA THR A 145 -12.53 6.37 3.18
C THR A 145 -13.47 6.18 4.38
N SER A 146 -13.21 5.22 5.26
CA SER A 146 -13.92 5.08 6.55
C SER A 146 -13.32 5.90 7.69
N GLU A 147 -12.31 6.73 7.42
CA GLU A 147 -11.57 7.57 8.39
C GLU A 147 -10.75 6.83 9.46
N ALA A 148 -10.65 5.51 9.37
CA ALA A 148 -9.87 4.67 10.27
C ALA A 148 -8.36 4.93 10.12
N VAL A 149 -7.93 5.33 8.92
CA VAL A 149 -6.55 5.74 8.62
C VAL A 149 -6.52 7.16 8.09
N LYS A 150 -5.60 7.99 8.60
CA LYS A 150 -5.40 9.37 8.12
C LYS A 150 -4.41 9.40 6.95
N VAL A 151 -4.76 10.10 5.87
CA VAL A 151 -3.97 10.15 4.63
C VAL A 151 -2.55 10.68 4.87
N ASN A 152 -2.37 11.71 5.69
CA ASN A 152 -1.03 12.24 6.01
C ASN A 152 -0.12 11.18 6.64
N ARG A 153 -0.64 10.38 7.57
CA ARG A 153 0.14 9.34 8.26
C ARG A 153 0.54 8.23 7.29
N LEU A 154 -0.39 7.85 6.41
CA LEU A 154 -0.13 6.89 5.36
C LEU A 154 0.95 7.41 4.39
N ALA A 155 0.85 8.67 3.95
CA ALA A 155 1.83 9.28 3.07
C ALA A 155 3.22 9.32 3.73
N ASP A 156 3.30 9.64 5.02
CA ASP A 156 4.57 9.62 5.77
C ASP A 156 5.16 8.21 5.86
N ALA A 157 4.36 7.19 6.19
CA ALA A 157 4.84 5.80 6.26
C ALA A 157 5.33 5.29 4.89
N LEU A 158 4.58 5.56 3.82
CA LEU A 158 4.95 5.15 2.47
C LEU A 158 6.16 5.92 1.94
N ARG A 159 6.34 7.19 2.35
CA ARG A 159 7.57 7.94 2.06
C ARG A 159 8.77 7.31 2.76
N THR A 160 8.63 6.89 4.02
CA THR A 160 9.68 6.16 4.73
C THR A 160 10.03 4.86 4.01
N ALA A 161 9.03 4.08 3.58
CA ALA A 161 9.26 2.86 2.79
C ALA A 161 9.93 3.16 1.44
N ALA A 162 9.51 4.19 0.71
CA ALA A 162 10.13 4.57 -0.56
C ALA A 162 11.58 5.02 -0.39
N ALA A 163 11.90 5.69 0.72
CA ALA A 163 13.26 6.15 1.05
C ALA A 163 14.26 5.00 1.26
N THR A 164 13.80 3.77 1.51
CA THR A 164 14.67 2.57 1.54
C THR A 164 14.98 2.01 0.14
N GLY A 165 14.46 2.64 -0.92
CA GLY A 165 14.57 2.19 -2.31
C GLY A 165 13.39 1.35 -2.80
N ALA A 166 12.39 1.09 -1.95
CA ALA A 166 11.22 0.26 -2.29
C ALA A 166 10.17 0.97 -3.16
N TYR A 167 10.60 1.80 -4.11
CA TYR A 167 9.72 2.63 -4.97
C TYR A 167 8.70 1.78 -5.74
N ALA A 168 9.12 0.65 -6.32
CA ALA A 168 8.22 -0.24 -7.06
C ALA A 168 7.16 -0.90 -6.16
N THR A 169 7.54 -1.31 -4.94
CA THR A 169 6.62 -1.87 -3.95
C THR A 169 5.59 -0.84 -3.50
N VAL A 170 6.06 0.37 -3.16
CA VAL A 170 5.18 1.47 -2.73
C VAL A 170 4.24 1.86 -3.86
N TRP A 171 4.73 1.95 -5.10
CA TRP A 171 3.88 2.17 -6.27
C TRP A 171 2.83 1.08 -6.43
N SER A 172 3.20 -0.20 -6.32
CA SER A 172 2.25 -1.31 -6.48
C SER A 172 1.08 -1.23 -5.50
N VAL A 173 1.35 -0.80 -4.27
CA VAL A 173 0.32 -0.55 -3.24
C VAL A 173 -0.51 0.70 -3.58
N LEU A 174 0.15 1.81 -3.93
CA LEU A 174 -0.51 3.07 -4.25
C LEU A 174 -1.37 3.00 -5.52
N GLY A 175 -0.89 2.35 -6.58
CA GLY A 175 -1.62 2.17 -7.83
C GLY A 175 -2.95 1.44 -7.62
N ALA A 176 -3.00 0.51 -6.66
CA ALA A 176 -4.24 -0.15 -6.26
C ALA A 176 -5.13 0.66 -5.30
N ALA A 177 -4.55 1.53 -4.48
CA ALA A 177 -5.29 2.39 -3.54
C ALA A 177 -5.90 3.62 -4.21
N LEU A 178 -5.15 4.28 -5.09
CA LEU A 178 -5.49 5.56 -5.70
C LEU A 178 -6.85 5.58 -6.41
N PRO A 179 -7.27 4.56 -7.20
CA PRO A 179 -8.57 4.58 -7.86
C PRO A 179 -9.74 4.74 -6.87
N GLY A 180 -9.68 4.04 -5.73
CA GLY A 180 -10.70 4.15 -4.68
C GLY A 180 -10.72 5.52 -4.00
N LEU A 181 -9.53 6.08 -3.74
CA LEU A 181 -9.38 7.40 -3.12
C LEU A 181 -9.84 8.53 -4.04
N LEU A 182 -9.51 8.45 -5.33
CA LEU A 182 -9.91 9.42 -6.34
C LEU A 182 -11.42 9.37 -6.61
N ALA A 183 -12.01 8.17 -6.63
CA ALA A 183 -13.46 8.01 -6.74
C ALA A 183 -14.19 8.65 -5.55
N ALA A 184 -13.70 8.44 -4.33
CA ALA A 184 -14.25 9.08 -3.12
C ALA A 184 -14.17 10.62 -3.21
N GLU A 185 -13.04 11.16 -3.69
CA GLU A 185 -12.87 12.60 -3.90
C GLU A 185 -13.75 13.16 -5.04
N ALA A 186 -14.00 12.39 -6.09
CA ALA A 186 -14.92 12.80 -7.16
C ALA A 186 -16.39 12.84 -6.68
N VAL A 187 -16.79 11.90 -5.80
CA VAL A 187 -18.11 11.93 -5.14
C VAL A 187 -18.21 13.11 -4.18
N ALA A 188 -17.14 13.38 -3.42
CA ALA A 188 -17.02 14.55 -2.54
C ALA A 188 -17.31 15.87 -3.25
N ALA A 189 -16.63 16.09 -4.37
CA ALA A 189 -16.71 17.31 -5.15
C ALA A 189 -18.11 17.54 -5.74
N ARG A 190 -18.79 16.47 -6.19
CA ARG A 190 -20.12 16.54 -6.80
C ARG A 190 -21.25 16.74 -5.80
N THR A 191 -21.14 16.18 -4.59
CA THR A 191 -22.25 16.13 -3.62
C THR A 191 -22.30 17.34 -2.68
N GLY A 192 -21.38 18.31 -2.81
CA GLY A 192 -21.44 19.59 -2.10
C GLY A 192 -21.79 19.44 -0.61
N THR A 193 -20.99 18.69 0.16
CA THR A 193 -21.10 18.54 1.63
C THR A 193 -22.45 18.11 2.25
N ALA A 194 -23.49 17.80 1.48
CA ALA A 194 -24.87 17.78 2.00
C ALA A 194 -25.48 16.40 2.32
N LYS A 195 -24.69 15.31 2.36
CA LYS A 195 -25.12 14.02 2.95
C LYS A 195 -24.14 13.60 4.03
N ALA A 196 -24.59 13.63 5.29
CA ALA A 196 -23.76 13.56 6.50
C ALA A 196 -22.76 12.38 6.55
N GLY A 197 -23.07 11.25 5.89
CA GLY A 197 -22.18 10.09 5.83
C GLY A 197 -21.05 10.17 4.79
N THR A 198 -21.33 10.70 3.58
CA THR A 198 -20.34 10.73 2.47
C THR A 198 -19.52 12.01 2.45
N ALA A 199 -20.06 13.12 2.97
CA ALA A 199 -19.36 14.40 3.09
C ALA A 199 -18.19 14.36 4.08
N LYS A 200 -18.29 13.52 5.12
CA LYS A 200 -17.26 13.39 6.16
C LYS A 200 -16.04 12.61 5.67
N ALA A 201 -16.28 11.45 5.05
CA ALA A 201 -15.26 10.65 4.36
C ALA A 201 -14.50 11.47 3.31
N ALA A 202 -15.25 12.17 2.46
CA ALA A 202 -14.76 13.14 1.49
C ALA A 202 -13.86 14.24 2.07
N ALA A 203 -14.29 14.88 3.16
CA ALA A 203 -13.53 15.92 3.83
C ALA A 203 -12.27 15.37 4.53
N ALA A 204 -12.27 14.10 4.94
CA ALA A 204 -11.14 13.44 5.56
C ALA A 204 -10.05 13.03 4.55
N VAL A 205 -10.41 12.75 3.30
CA VAL A 205 -9.47 12.37 2.24
C VAL A 205 -8.69 13.59 1.71
N ARG A 206 -9.35 14.75 1.61
CA ARG A 206 -8.75 15.95 1.01
C ARG A 206 -7.44 16.40 1.68
N PRO A 207 -7.35 16.50 3.02
CA PRO A 207 -6.11 16.78 3.72
C PRO A 207 -5.14 15.61 3.56
N GLY A 208 -4.06 15.83 2.80
CA GLY A 208 -2.99 14.85 2.63
C GLY A 208 -3.01 14.07 1.32
N LEU A 209 -4.10 14.10 0.55
CA LEU A 209 -4.11 13.45 -0.76
C LEU A 209 -3.03 14.03 -1.69
N GLY A 210 -2.75 15.33 -1.61
CA GLY A 210 -1.64 15.94 -2.34
C GLY A 210 -0.26 15.40 -1.92
N GLU A 211 -0.04 15.10 -0.64
CA GLU A 211 1.20 14.46 -0.18
C GLU A 211 1.31 13.02 -0.66
N LEU A 212 0.19 12.27 -0.61
CA LEU A 212 0.14 10.90 -1.09
C LEU A 212 0.43 10.83 -2.60
N LEU A 213 -0.14 11.74 -3.39
CA LEU A 213 0.15 11.87 -4.83
C LEU A 213 1.60 12.27 -5.09
N ALA A 214 2.21 13.09 -4.22
CA ALA A 214 3.63 13.43 -4.34
C ALA A 214 4.52 12.18 -4.15
N VAL A 215 4.22 11.34 -3.14
CA VAL A 215 4.92 10.06 -2.94
C VAL A 215 4.71 9.12 -4.12
N ALA A 216 3.49 9.04 -4.64
CA ALA A 216 3.19 8.23 -5.83
C ALA A 216 3.99 8.70 -7.05
N ALA A 217 4.03 10.01 -7.32
CA ALA A 217 4.77 10.57 -8.43
C ALA A 217 6.27 10.28 -8.31
N GLU A 218 6.86 10.47 -7.13
CA GLU A 218 8.26 10.13 -6.88
C GLU A 218 8.54 8.63 -7.10
N CYS A 219 7.65 7.74 -6.66
CA CYS A 219 7.80 6.31 -6.89
C CYS A 219 7.77 5.98 -8.38
N VAL A 220 6.82 6.53 -9.14
CA VAL A 220 6.71 6.33 -10.59
C VAL A 220 7.94 6.85 -11.31
N GLU A 221 8.44 8.04 -10.97
CA GLU A 221 9.65 8.62 -11.57
C GLU A 221 10.89 7.74 -11.35
N ARG A 222 10.95 7.03 -10.20
CA ARG A 222 12.08 6.16 -9.85
C ARG A 222 11.96 4.74 -10.40
N CYS A 223 10.75 4.18 -10.45
CA CYS A 223 10.53 2.80 -10.88
C CYS A 223 10.10 2.67 -12.36
N GLY A 224 9.74 3.77 -13.02
CA GLY A 224 9.36 3.80 -14.43
C GLY A 224 8.00 3.15 -14.73
N ALA A 225 7.12 3.05 -13.73
CA ALA A 225 5.79 2.48 -13.93
C ALA A 225 4.91 3.32 -14.87
N ARG A 226 3.95 2.66 -15.52
CA ARG A 226 3.15 3.26 -16.60
C ARG A 226 1.67 2.93 -16.52
N ASP A 227 1.25 2.33 -15.42
CA ASP A 227 -0.14 1.89 -15.26
C ASP A 227 -1.07 3.09 -15.25
N ALA A 228 -2.09 3.05 -16.12
CA ALA A 228 -3.13 4.08 -16.12
C ALA A 228 -3.91 4.03 -14.80
N ILE A 229 -4.07 5.19 -14.16
CA ILE A 229 -4.85 5.34 -12.92
C ILE A 229 -6.22 5.94 -13.22
N PRO A 230 -7.32 5.17 -13.08
CA PRO A 230 -8.68 5.68 -13.21
C PRO A 230 -8.93 6.91 -12.33
N GLY A 231 -9.59 7.93 -12.88
CA GLY A 231 -9.93 9.18 -12.18
C GLY A 231 -8.80 10.20 -12.06
N LEU A 232 -7.55 9.87 -12.40
CA LEU A 232 -6.43 10.81 -12.31
C LEU A 232 -6.52 11.92 -13.36
N ALA A 233 -6.82 11.58 -14.62
CA ALA A 233 -6.99 12.55 -15.70
C ALA A 233 -8.12 13.55 -15.40
N GLU A 234 -9.25 13.06 -14.88
CA GLU A 234 -10.37 13.91 -14.45
C GLU A 234 -10.00 14.85 -13.30
N LEU A 235 -9.18 14.38 -12.34
CA LEU A 235 -8.64 15.24 -11.28
C LEU A 235 -7.77 16.36 -11.86
N THR A 236 -6.90 16.06 -12.83
CA THR A 236 -6.07 17.09 -13.48
C THR A 236 -6.88 18.08 -14.31
N ALA A 237 -7.93 17.61 -15.00
CA ALA A 237 -8.77 18.45 -15.85
C ALA A 237 -9.60 19.48 -15.08
N ARG A 238 -9.90 19.23 -13.80
CA ARG A 238 -10.57 20.21 -12.91
C ARG A 238 -9.74 21.47 -12.69
N GLY A 239 -8.42 21.41 -12.87
CA GLY A 239 -7.51 22.54 -12.72
C GLY A 239 -7.41 23.08 -11.29
N GLY A 240 -6.76 24.23 -11.15
CA GLY A 240 -6.59 24.95 -9.88
C GLY A 240 -5.14 25.04 -9.42
N SER A 241 -4.87 26.00 -8.52
CA SER A 241 -3.53 26.27 -7.97
C SER A 241 -3.20 25.44 -6.72
N SER A 242 -4.02 24.43 -6.41
CA SER A 242 -3.83 23.62 -5.20
C SER A 242 -2.67 22.64 -5.36
N ARG A 243 -2.00 22.32 -4.24
CA ARG A 243 -0.98 21.25 -4.20
C ARG A 243 -1.51 19.91 -4.74
N LEU A 244 -2.80 19.64 -4.51
CA LEU A 244 -3.44 18.44 -5.02
C LEU A 244 -3.43 18.41 -6.56
N ALA A 245 -3.82 19.52 -7.21
CA ALA A 245 -3.84 19.63 -8.66
C ALA A 245 -2.43 19.54 -9.26
N SER A 246 -1.44 20.19 -8.64
CA SER A 246 -0.05 20.16 -9.14
C SER A 246 0.58 18.77 -9.01
N GLN A 247 0.39 18.07 -7.90
CA GLN A 247 0.92 16.70 -7.73
C GLN A 247 0.15 15.67 -8.58
N ALA A 248 -1.15 15.86 -8.80
CA ALA A 248 -1.90 15.04 -9.76
C ALA A 248 -1.36 15.19 -11.19
N ALA A 249 -1.08 16.42 -11.62
CA ALA A 249 -0.50 16.69 -12.93
C ALA A 249 0.91 16.10 -13.07
N ARG A 250 1.74 16.21 -12.02
CA ARG A 250 3.07 15.59 -11.97
C ARG A 250 2.99 14.07 -12.12
N LEU A 251 2.13 13.40 -11.34
CA LEU A 251 1.93 11.96 -11.44
C LEU A 251 1.48 11.54 -12.84
N LEU A 252 0.51 12.25 -13.43
CA LEU A 252 0.03 11.95 -14.78
C LEU A 252 1.12 12.13 -15.84
N ALA A 253 1.98 13.14 -15.69
CA ALA A 253 3.11 13.35 -16.58
C ALA A 253 4.16 12.23 -16.44
N ALA A 254 4.51 11.84 -15.22
CA ALA A 254 5.47 10.77 -14.96
C ALA A 254 5.02 9.42 -15.56
N LEU A 255 3.73 9.09 -15.44
CA LEU A 255 3.15 7.88 -16.04
C LEU A 255 3.19 7.88 -17.57
N ARG A 256 3.17 9.06 -18.22
CA ARG A 256 3.22 9.22 -19.68
C ARG A 256 4.65 9.27 -20.23
N GLN A 257 5.60 9.82 -19.49
CA GLN A 257 7.00 9.98 -19.93
C GLN A 257 7.73 8.63 -20.10
N GLY A 258 7.24 7.56 -19.47
CA GLY A 258 7.72 6.20 -19.73
C GLY A 258 7.47 5.74 -21.17
N ASP A 259 6.45 6.26 -21.85
CA ASP A 259 6.11 5.85 -23.22
C ASP A 259 7.11 6.37 -24.26
N ASP A 260 7.68 7.57 -24.06
CA ASP A 260 8.62 8.19 -25.00
C ASP A 260 10.01 7.52 -25.02
N HIS A 261 10.41 6.82 -23.95
CA HIS A 261 11.70 6.11 -23.88
C HIS A 261 11.62 4.65 -24.40
N SER A 262 10.47 4.24 -24.94
CA SER A 262 10.25 2.88 -25.48
C SER A 262 10.04 2.84 -26.99
N ALA A 263 10.11 4.00 -27.68
CA ALA A 263 10.29 4.01 -29.12
C ALA A 263 11.74 3.63 -29.42
N PRO A 264 12.00 2.63 -30.29
CA PRO A 264 13.35 2.15 -30.53
C PRO A 264 14.16 3.26 -31.21
N GLU A 265 15.39 3.43 -30.75
CA GLU A 265 16.47 4.07 -31.47
C GLU A 265 16.61 3.34 -32.82
N LEU A 266 15.88 3.85 -33.82
CA LEU A 266 16.06 3.47 -35.21
C LEU A 266 17.50 3.88 -35.56
N ALA A 267 18.34 2.86 -35.75
CA ALA A 267 19.66 2.97 -36.29
C ALA A 267 19.64 3.77 -37.61
N GLU A 268 19.85 5.08 -37.51
CA GLU A 268 20.44 5.85 -38.59
C GLU A 268 21.96 5.67 -38.48
N ASP A 269 22.50 4.66 -39.19
CA ASP A 269 23.90 4.74 -39.62
C ASP A 269 23.96 4.91 -41.14
N ARG A 270 24.74 5.93 -41.50
CA ARG A 270 24.75 6.65 -42.77
C ARG A 270 25.50 5.86 -43.86
N PRO A 271 25.23 6.14 -45.15
CA PRO A 271 26.02 5.58 -46.23
C PRO A 271 27.47 6.11 -46.20
N ASN A 272 28.41 5.18 -46.02
CA ASN A 272 29.85 5.40 -46.03
C ASN A 272 30.34 6.04 -47.35
N ARG A 273 30.52 7.36 -47.34
CA ARG A 273 31.25 8.12 -48.37
C ARG A 273 32.69 8.35 -47.90
N ASN A 274 33.55 7.35 -48.05
CA ASN A 274 34.98 7.59 -48.21
C ASN A 274 35.62 6.39 -48.92
N ARG A 275 35.50 6.40 -50.25
CA ARG A 275 36.34 5.60 -51.13
C ARG A 275 36.98 6.55 -52.13
N THR A 276 38.26 6.34 -52.39
CA THR A 276 39.21 7.14 -53.21
C THR A 276 39.91 8.23 -52.35
N ILE A 277 41.23 8.22 -52.16
CA ILE A 277 42.28 8.42 -53.17
C ILE A 277 43.70 8.08 -52.61
N LEU A 278 44.43 7.30 -53.42
CA LEU A 278 45.89 7.23 -53.70
C LEU A 278 46.92 6.82 -52.63
N ASN A 279 47.74 5.83 -52.98
CA ASN A 279 49.15 6.13 -53.27
C ASN A 279 49.78 5.14 -54.28
N PRO A 280 50.53 5.62 -55.29
CA PRO A 280 51.29 4.79 -56.22
C PRO A 280 52.79 4.73 -55.87
N SER A 281 53.48 3.82 -56.57
CA SER A 281 54.94 3.79 -56.85
C SER A 281 55.87 3.14 -55.82
N VAL A 282 56.24 1.89 -56.08
CA VAL A 282 57.61 1.40 -55.87
C VAL A 282 58.05 0.68 -57.14
N THR A 283 58.78 1.40 -57.99
CA THR A 283 59.74 0.82 -58.93
C THR A 283 61.08 0.74 -58.22
N ASN A 284 61.65 -0.46 -58.10
CA ASN A 284 63.09 -0.58 -58.01
C ASN A 284 63.57 -1.78 -58.85
N ARG A 285 64.37 -1.49 -59.88
CA ARG A 285 65.24 -2.44 -60.57
C ARG A 285 66.65 -2.22 -60.03
N SER A 286 67.32 -3.30 -59.66
CA SER A 286 68.71 -3.66 -60.05
C SER A 286 68.97 -5.06 -59.52
#